data_AF-A0A7V9CII5-F1
#
_entry.id   AF-A0A7V9CII5-F1
#
_cell.length_a   1.000
_cell.length_b   1.000
_cell.length_c   1.000
_cell.angle_alpha   90.00
_cell.angle_beta   90.00
_cell.angle_gamma   90.00
#
_symmetry.space_group_name_H-M   'P 1'
#
loop_
_entity.id
_entity.type
_entity.pdbx_description
1 polymer ?
#
loop_
_entity_poly.entity_id
_entity_poly.type
_entity_poly.pdbx_seq_one_letter_code
_entity_poly.pdbx_strand_id
1 'polypeptide(L)'
;MTMGLARAARLTVALVAGGAAMAAGQATADPHVERLRALMREHRAASLAHAEAVRGSYEQDVPHLLLQDRDGLVGAVAAGELLPLPVGADAFNVNLRLQGPHQIAELDPQHQPLYVTARPEVLGMLLDIGSRLPLGHLDVTSLVRHAAYQRSLALRNPKARTRVPTHAMGLAVDMSVLHLPVGQARALGKVLHEMAARGDLHYVAEQRQLVFHVVPAAARREHYRDFAHSLASTSSLADLRPWPALLAAAPPPPSWSTVPRVPPAVRWEHGALLQLMPNVDTREQTPAYAVGYVLSGASALLAGRAWWRFRRRLRRRLGPIRLSWRPVGFCVVPLVLAAAASVSLTARPQGAAVRLPVVPAIDAYAMYMDRTPVEISFMAGSERLVARVSGDDLR
;
A
#
# COMPACT_ATOMS: atom_id res chain seq x y z
N MET A 1 35.86 -7.89 -47.71
CA MET A 1 34.81 -8.23 -46.71
C MET A 1 34.69 -7.15 -45.62
N THR A 2 34.43 -5.89 -45.98
CA THR A 2 34.45 -4.75 -45.03
C THR A 2 33.24 -3.82 -45.14
N MET A 3 32.14 -4.26 -45.79
CA MET A 3 30.88 -3.48 -45.89
C MET A 3 29.79 -3.90 -44.89
N GLY A 4 30.01 -4.89 -44.02
CA GLY A 4 28.97 -5.42 -43.12
C GLY A 4 28.74 -4.62 -41.84
N LEU A 5 29.78 -3.98 -41.29
CA LEU A 5 29.73 -3.38 -39.94
C LEU A 5 29.12 -1.98 -39.89
N ALA A 6 29.19 -1.21 -40.98
CA ALA A 6 28.66 0.16 -41.02
C ALA A 6 27.12 0.22 -41.14
N ARG A 7 26.47 -0.82 -41.69
CA ARG A 7 25.00 -0.91 -41.79
C ARG A 7 24.36 -1.37 -40.46
N ALA A 8 25.02 -2.25 -39.70
CA ALA A 8 24.54 -2.68 -38.40
C ALA A 8 24.51 -1.54 -37.37
N ALA A 9 25.52 -0.67 -37.36
CA ALA A 9 25.60 0.45 -36.41
C ALA A 9 24.54 1.55 -36.66
N ARG A 10 24.10 1.76 -37.92
CA ARG A 10 23.05 2.75 -38.24
C ARG A 10 21.64 2.27 -37.90
N LEU A 11 21.39 0.95 -37.90
CA LEU A 11 20.09 0.38 -37.50
C LEU A 11 19.87 0.47 -35.98
N THR A 12 20.93 0.30 -35.18
CA THR A 12 20.84 0.35 -33.71
C THR A 12 20.56 1.76 -33.18
N VAL A 13 21.09 2.81 -33.82
CA VAL A 13 20.83 4.20 -33.40
C VAL A 13 19.40 4.67 -33.73
N ALA A 14 18.82 4.19 -34.84
CA ALA A 14 17.42 4.49 -35.20
C ALA A 14 16.40 3.80 -34.27
N LEU A 15 16.68 2.57 -33.82
CA LEU A 15 15.85 1.82 -32.86
C LEU A 15 15.90 2.41 -31.44
N VAL A 16 17.06 2.94 -31.02
CA VAL A 16 17.20 3.60 -29.71
C VAL A 16 16.58 5.01 -29.70
N ALA A 17 16.64 5.74 -30.83
CA ALA A 17 15.97 7.04 -30.95
C ALA A 17 14.44 6.93 -31.09
N GLY A 18 13.92 5.89 -31.77
CA GLY A 18 12.48 5.60 -31.85
C GLY A 18 11.86 5.12 -30.53
N GLY A 19 12.60 4.34 -29.74
CA GLY A 19 12.15 3.87 -28.42
C GLY A 19 12.04 4.97 -27.36
N ALA A 20 12.89 6.01 -27.45
CA ALA A 20 12.84 7.15 -26.53
C ALA A 20 11.67 8.10 -26.81
N ALA A 21 11.17 8.17 -28.05
CA ALA A 21 9.99 8.96 -28.40
C ALA A 21 8.67 8.29 -27.96
N MET A 22 8.63 6.95 -27.89
CA MET A 22 7.45 6.21 -27.41
C MET A 22 7.33 6.18 -25.88
N ALA A 23 8.44 6.25 -25.13
CA ALA A 23 8.43 6.40 -23.67
C ALA A 23 8.17 7.85 -23.21
N ALA A 24 8.24 8.82 -24.13
CA ALA A 24 7.84 10.21 -23.94
C ALA A 24 6.40 10.48 -24.40
N GLY A 25 5.62 9.42 -24.66
CA GLY A 25 4.18 9.46 -24.46
C GLY A 25 3.92 9.68 -22.97
N GLN A 26 4.16 10.90 -22.48
CA GLN A 26 3.49 11.41 -21.31
C GLN A 26 2.01 11.20 -21.60
N ALA A 27 1.44 10.11 -21.07
CA ALA A 27 0.01 10.01 -20.90
C ALA A 27 -0.37 11.33 -20.26
N THR A 28 -0.98 12.22 -21.03
CA THR A 28 -1.45 13.51 -20.55
C THR A 28 -2.34 13.14 -19.39
N ALA A 29 -1.83 13.38 -18.17
CA ALA A 29 -2.50 12.93 -16.97
C ALA A 29 -3.91 13.49 -17.04
N ASP A 30 -4.90 12.60 -17.04
CA ASP A 30 -6.30 12.99 -17.19
C ASP A 30 -6.58 14.14 -16.21
N PRO A 31 -6.99 15.34 -16.70
CA PRO A 31 -7.22 16.49 -15.86
C PRO A 31 -8.19 16.21 -14.70
N HIS A 32 -9.12 15.27 -14.90
CA HIS A 32 -10.01 14.79 -13.84
C HIS A 32 -9.24 14.06 -12.74
N VAL A 33 -8.44 13.07 -13.10
CA VAL A 33 -7.58 12.29 -12.18
C VAL A 33 -6.63 13.21 -11.42
N GLU A 34 -6.04 14.23 -12.06
CA GLU A 34 -5.16 15.18 -11.38
C GLU A 34 -5.89 16.04 -10.34
N ARG A 35 -7.13 16.48 -10.63
CA ARG A 35 -7.96 17.18 -9.65
C ARG A 35 -8.32 16.30 -8.46
N LEU A 36 -8.67 15.03 -8.70
CA LEU A 36 -8.91 14.07 -7.63
C LEU A 36 -7.65 13.81 -6.80
N ARG A 37 -6.48 13.67 -7.44
CA ARG A 37 -5.20 13.55 -6.72
C ARG A 37 -4.88 14.78 -5.89
N ALA A 38 -5.18 15.98 -6.38
CA ALA A 38 -5.03 17.21 -5.62
C ALA A 38 -5.92 17.19 -4.36
N LEU A 39 -7.19 16.82 -4.51
CA LEU A 39 -8.10 16.61 -3.39
C LEU A 39 -7.55 15.60 -2.37
N MET A 40 -7.10 14.42 -2.81
CA MET A 40 -6.52 13.42 -1.88
C MET A 40 -5.30 13.97 -1.13
N ARG A 41 -4.51 14.86 -1.74
CA ARG A 41 -3.36 15.50 -1.07
C ARG A 41 -3.79 16.50 0.00
N GLU A 42 -4.91 17.20 -0.19
CA GLU A 42 -5.48 18.12 0.82
C GLU A 42 -5.77 17.38 2.14
N HIS A 43 -6.15 16.09 2.07
CA HIS A 43 -6.44 15.24 3.22
C HIS A 43 -5.22 14.51 3.82
N ARG A 44 -4.01 14.72 3.31
CA ARG A 44 -2.83 13.92 3.68
C ARG A 44 -2.45 14.03 5.16
N ALA A 45 -2.48 15.23 5.73
CA ALA A 45 -2.11 15.43 7.14
C ALA A 45 -3.07 14.69 8.08
N ALA A 46 -4.39 14.84 7.84
CA ALA A 46 -5.42 14.10 8.58
C ALA A 46 -5.27 12.59 8.41
N SER A 47 -4.95 12.12 7.20
CA SER A 47 -4.82 10.70 6.90
C SER A 47 -3.72 10.01 7.73
N LEU A 48 -2.59 10.69 7.99
CA LEU A 48 -1.52 10.14 8.82
C LEU A 48 -1.96 10.02 10.28
N ALA A 49 -2.61 11.06 10.83
CA ALA A 49 -3.12 11.05 12.20
C ALA A 49 -4.19 9.96 12.39
N HIS A 50 -5.11 9.81 11.43
CA HIS A 50 -6.14 8.79 11.46
C HIS A 50 -5.60 7.37 11.30
N ALA A 51 -4.60 7.15 10.45
CA ALA A 51 -3.94 5.85 10.35
C ALA A 51 -3.30 5.42 11.68
N GLU A 52 -2.68 6.37 12.39
CA GLU A 52 -2.13 6.13 13.73
C GLU A 52 -3.23 5.83 14.76
N ALA A 53 -4.32 6.61 14.74
CA ALA A 53 -5.46 6.39 15.63
C ALA A 53 -6.12 5.02 15.42
N VAL A 54 -6.27 4.58 14.15
CA VAL A 54 -6.76 3.23 13.81
C VAL A 54 -5.83 2.17 14.37
N ARG A 55 -4.51 2.32 14.20
CA ARG A 55 -3.55 1.38 14.77
C ARG A 55 -3.68 1.30 16.29
N GLY A 56 -3.64 2.44 16.97
CA GLY A 56 -3.73 2.49 18.44
C GLY A 56 -5.04 1.94 19.00
N SER A 57 -6.15 2.08 18.26
CA SER A 57 -7.47 1.65 18.72
C SER A 57 -7.78 0.19 18.45
N TYR A 58 -7.19 -0.42 17.40
CA TYR A 58 -7.61 -1.73 16.92
C TYR A 58 -6.50 -2.79 16.88
N GLU A 59 -5.24 -2.46 17.19
CA GLU A 59 -4.14 -3.44 17.16
C GLU A 59 -4.39 -4.63 18.11
N GLN A 60 -4.98 -4.38 19.28
CA GLN A 60 -5.32 -5.42 20.26
C GLN A 60 -6.50 -6.30 19.81
N ASP A 61 -7.37 -5.79 18.93
CA ASP A 61 -8.54 -6.52 18.43
C ASP A 61 -8.18 -7.51 17.30
N VAL A 62 -6.98 -7.38 16.69
CA VAL A 62 -6.58 -8.18 15.52
C VAL A 62 -6.74 -9.69 15.76
N PRO A 63 -6.25 -10.30 16.85
CA PRO A 63 -6.38 -11.74 17.07
C PRO A 63 -7.82 -12.24 17.17
N HIS A 64 -8.75 -11.36 17.55
CA HIS A 64 -10.15 -11.71 17.81
C HIS A 64 -11.07 -11.47 16.62
N LEU A 65 -10.79 -10.43 15.83
CA LEU A 65 -11.67 -10.01 14.74
C LEU A 65 -11.20 -10.47 13.37
N LEU A 66 -9.97 -10.96 13.25
CA LEU A 66 -9.35 -11.34 11.98
C LEU A 66 -10.01 -12.58 11.37
N LEU A 67 -10.61 -12.39 10.20
CA LEU A 67 -11.18 -13.43 9.36
C LEU A 67 -10.05 -14.07 8.57
N GLN A 68 -9.59 -15.26 8.95
CA GLN A 68 -8.38 -15.86 8.38
C GLN A 68 -8.54 -16.26 6.91
N ASP A 69 -9.65 -16.92 6.61
CA ASP A 69 -9.96 -17.50 5.31
C ASP A 69 -11.45 -17.33 4.98
N ARG A 70 -11.85 -17.93 3.85
CA ARG A 70 -13.23 -17.86 3.38
C ARG A 70 -14.19 -18.59 4.32
N ASP A 71 -13.78 -19.68 4.96
CA ASP A 71 -14.64 -20.42 5.88
C ASP A 71 -14.91 -19.60 7.15
N GLY A 72 -13.90 -18.87 7.64
CA GLY A 72 -14.08 -17.88 8.70
C GLY A 72 -15.05 -16.75 8.30
N LEU A 73 -15.02 -16.31 7.04
CA LEU A 73 -15.97 -15.33 6.51
C LEU A 73 -17.41 -15.90 6.49
N VAL A 74 -17.59 -17.12 5.99
CA VAL A 74 -18.89 -17.83 6.00
C VAL A 74 -19.41 -18.00 7.42
N GLY A 75 -18.55 -18.45 8.34
CA GLY A 75 -18.89 -18.63 9.75
C GLY A 75 -19.34 -17.33 10.41
N ALA A 76 -18.65 -16.22 10.15
CA ALA A 76 -19.01 -14.92 10.70
C ALA A 76 -20.35 -14.39 10.16
N VAL A 77 -20.67 -14.63 8.88
CA VAL A 77 -21.98 -14.31 8.32
C VAL A 77 -23.07 -15.18 8.96
N ALA A 78 -22.84 -16.49 9.08
CA ALA A 78 -23.79 -17.42 9.69
C ALA A 78 -24.06 -17.12 11.17
N ALA A 79 -23.06 -16.63 11.90
CA ALA A 79 -23.17 -16.20 13.29
C ALA A 79 -23.80 -14.80 13.47
N GLY A 80 -24.10 -14.09 12.38
CA GLY A 80 -24.63 -12.73 12.42
C GLY A 80 -23.60 -11.66 12.84
N GLU A 81 -22.31 -12.01 12.90
CA GLU A 81 -21.24 -11.04 13.17
C GLU A 81 -20.97 -10.11 11.99
N LEU A 82 -21.21 -10.60 10.78
CA LEU A 82 -21.23 -9.83 9.54
C LEU A 82 -22.64 -9.82 8.99
N LEU A 83 -23.12 -8.63 8.67
CA LEU A 83 -24.43 -8.42 8.09
C LEU A 83 -24.28 -8.03 6.62
N PRO A 84 -25.22 -8.42 5.74
CA PRO A 84 -25.32 -7.82 4.42
C PRO A 84 -25.71 -6.34 4.55
N LEU A 85 -25.36 -5.54 3.54
CA LEU A 85 -25.91 -4.20 3.42
C LEU A 85 -27.46 -4.29 3.33
N PRO A 86 -28.22 -3.47 4.08
CA PRO A 86 -29.69 -3.52 4.03
C PRO A 86 -30.24 -3.33 2.62
N VAL A 87 -31.34 -4.01 2.31
CA VAL A 87 -32.09 -3.77 1.08
C VAL A 87 -32.49 -2.29 1.04
N GLY A 88 -32.31 -1.65 -0.12
CA GLY A 88 -32.64 -0.24 -0.30
C GLY A 88 -31.56 0.75 0.19
N ALA A 89 -30.31 0.30 0.33
CA ALA A 89 -29.18 1.16 0.67
C ALA A 89 -28.91 2.29 -0.36
N ASP A 90 -29.47 2.17 -1.57
CA ASP A 90 -29.51 3.23 -2.58
C ASP A 90 -30.26 4.47 -2.08
N ALA A 91 -31.26 4.31 -1.20
CA ALA A 91 -31.93 5.41 -0.51
C ALA A 91 -30.98 6.23 0.40
N PHE A 92 -29.84 5.63 0.78
CA PHE A 92 -28.77 6.28 1.54
C PHE A 92 -27.60 6.69 0.65
N ASN A 93 -27.82 6.84 -0.67
CA ASN A 93 -26.76 7.15 -1.63
C ASN A 93 -25.60 6.12 -1.61
N VAL A 94 -25.83 4.86 -1.27
CA VAL A 94 -24.77 3.83 -1.28
C VAL A 94 -24.92 2.95 -2.52
N ASN A 95 -23.88 2.86 -3.34
CA ASN A 95 -23.79 1.93 -4.46
C ASN A 95 -22.59 0.99 -4.28
N LEU A 96 -22.84 -0.32 -4.34
CA LEU A 96 -21.79 -1.33 -4.29
C LEU A 96 -21.26 -1.62 -5.68
N ARG A 97 -19.94 -1.58 -5.87
CA ARG A 97 -19.34 -1.94 -7.16
C ARG A 97 -19.27 -3.46 -7.32
N LEU A 98 -20.33 -4.04 -7.88
CA LEU A 98 -20.42 -5.49 -8.11
C LEU A 98 -19.85 -5.93 -9.46
N GLN A 99 -19.66 -4.98 -10.38
CA GLN A 99 -19.21 -5.25 -11.75
C GLN A 99 -18.13 -4.27 -12.19
N GLY A 100 -17.36 -4.66 -13.21
CA GLY A 100 -16.37 -3.79 -13.86
C GLY A 100 -15.03 -3.71 -13.12
N PRO A 101 -14.19 -2.72 -13.48
CA PRO A 101 -12.86 -2.57 -12.87
C PRO A 101 -12.93 -2.33 -11.36
N HIS A 102 -12.14 -3.10 -10.60
CA HIS A 102 -12.07 -3.02 -9.14
C HIS A 102 -13.41 -3.32 -8.44
N GLN A 103 -14.18 -4.25 -8.98
CA GLN A 103 -15.37 -4.76 -8.30
C GLN A 103 -15.02 -5.42 -6.95
N ILE A 104 -15.98 -5.38 -6.02
CA ILE A 104 -15.90 -6.15 -4.77
C ILE A 104 -15.70 -7.63 -5.12
N ALA A 105 -14.78 -8.29 -4.40
CA ALA A 105 -14.35 -9.65 -4.66
C ALA A 105 -13.74 -9.90 -6.05
N GLU A 106 -12.98 -8.95 -6.61
CA GLU A 106 -12.32 -9.13 -7.92
C GLU A 106 -11.44 -10.40 -8.04
N LEU A 107 -10.87 -10.91 -6.93
CA LEU A 107 -10.09 -12.15 -6.93
C LEU A 107 -10.92 -13.40 -6.63
N ASP A 108 -12.18 -13.25 -6.23
CA ASP A 108 -13.08 -14.33 -5.84
C ASP A 108 -14.55 -14.03 -6.22
N PRO A 109 -14.84 -13.80 -7.51
CA PRO A 109 -16.16 -13.35 -7.95
C PRO A 109 -17.27 -14.36 -7.67
N GLN A 110 -16.95 -15.66 -7.58
CA GLN A 110 -17.91 -16.73 -7.30
C GLN A 110 -18.52 -16.62 -5.89
N HIS A 111 -17.82 -15.99 -4.95
CA HIS A 111 -18.28 -15.80 -3.57
C HIS A 111 -18.53 -14.33 -3.24
N GLN A 112 -18.71 -13.47 -4.25
CA GLN A 112 -18.96 -12.03 -4.08
C GLN A 112 -20.02 -11.68 -3.02
N PRO A 113 -21.14 -12.43 -2.86
CA PRO A 113 -22.11 -12.16 -1.79
C PRO A 113 -21.53 -12.16 -0.37
N LEU A 114 -20.43 -12.88 -0.10
CA LEU A 114 -19.76 -12.85 1.21
C LEU A 114 -19.01 -11.54 1.44
N TYR A 115 -18.45 -10.95 0.38
CA TYR A 115 -17.59 -9.75 0.46
C TYR A 115 -18.38 -8.44 0.45
N VAL A 116 -19.69 -8.50 0.21
CA VAL A 116 -20.61 -7.35 0.36
C VAL A 116 -21.22 -7.27 1.75
N THR A 117 -20.69 -8.05 2.69
CA THR A 117 -21.04 -7.97 4.11
C THR A 117 -20.01 -7.14 4.88
N ALA A 118 -20.39 -6.67 6.07
CA ALA A 118 -19.46 -6.03 7.01
C ALA A 118 -19.99 -6.16 8.44
N ARG A 119 -19.18 -5.82 9.44
CA ARG A 119 -19.67 -5.72 10.82
C ARG A 119 -20.76 -4.65 10.90
N PRO A 120 -21.78 -4.79 11.77
CA PRO A 120 -22.88 -3.84 11.89
C PRO A 120 -22.41 -2.38 12.04
N GLU A 121 -21.38 -2.14 12.86
CA GLU A 121 -20.82 -0.80 13.05
C GLU A 121 -20.25 -0.16 11.76
N VAL A 122 -19.77 -0.95 10.80
CA VAL A 122 -19.30 -0.42 9.51
C VAL A 122 -20.47 -0.08 8.60
N LEU A 123 -21.52 -0.92 8.60
CA LEU A 123 -22.71 -0.66 7.81
C LEU A 123 -23.43 0.59 8.29
N GLY A 124 -23.60 0.74 9.61
CA GLY A 124 -24.22 1.93 10.19
C GLY A 124 -23.43 3.19 9.86
N MET A 125 -22.10 3.15 9.96
CA MET A 125 -21.23 4.25 9.56
C MET A 125 -21.38 4.58 8.06
N LEU A 126 -21.37 3.57 7.18
CA LEU A 126 -21.48 3.76 5.74
C LEU A 126 -22.81 4.42 5.36
N LEU A 127 -23.91 3.98 5.96
CA LEU A 127 -25.25 4.52 5.73
C LEU A 127 -25.37 5.95 6.29
N ASP A 128 -24.76 6.23 7.44
CA ASP A 128 -24.68 7.59 7.98
C ASP A 128 -23.89 8.53 7.04
N ILE A 129 -22.72 8.11 6.55
CA ILE A 129 -21.94 8.88 5.57
C ILE A 129 -22.77 9.17 4.32
N GLY A 130 -23.39 8.14 3.74
CA GLY A 130 -24.17 8.25 2.51
C GLY A 130 -25.38 9.18 2.66
N SER A 131 -26.05 9.13 3.81
CA SER A 131 -27.19 10.00 4.13
C SER A 131 -26.85 11.49 4.24
N ARG A 132 -25.58 11.83 4.51
CA ARG A 132 -25.10 13.20 4.66
C ARG A 132 -24.67 13.83 3.33
N LEU A 133 -24.60 13.03 2.27
CA LEU A 133 -24.25 13.54 0.96
C LEU A 133 -25.44 14.28 0.35
N PRO A 134 -25.24 15.52 -0.13
CA PRO A 134 -26.34 16.31 -0.68
C PRO A 134 -26.89 15.70 -1.97
N LEU A 135 -26.03 15.10 -2.80
CA LEU A 135 -26.39 14.49 -4.09
C LEU A 135 -25.40 13.39 -4.48
N GLY A 136 -25.92 12.39 -5.21
CA GLY A 136 -25.16 11.33 -5.89
C GLY A 136 -24.73 10.18 -4.98
N HIS A 137 -24.45 9.03 -5.59
CA HIS A 137 -24.09 7.81 -4.87
C HIS A 137 -22.60 7.73 -4.53
N LEU A 138 -22.29 7.20 -3.36
CA LEU A 138 -21.02 6.60 -2.98
C LEU A 138 -20.77 5.36 -3.82
N ASP A 139 -19.58 5.24 -4.38
CA ASP A 139 -19.14 4.05 -5.08
C ASP A 139 -18.22 3.24 -4.15
N VAL A 140 -18.78 2.20 -3.53
CA VAL A 140 -18.09 1.35 -2.56
C VAL A 140 -17.39 0.21 -3.30
N THR A 141 -16.07 0.18 -3.20
CA THR A 141 -15.21 -0.81 -3.89
C THR A 141 -14.68 -1.90 -2.97
N SER A 142 -14.86 -1.77 -1.65
CA SER A 142 -14.49 -2.82 -0.70
C SER A 142 -15.25 -2.67 0.61
N LEU A 143 -15.71 -3.80 1.15
CA LEU A 143 -16.19 -3.97 2.52
C LEU A 143 -15.29 -4.99 3.22
N VAL A 144 -15.81 -6.15 3.60
CA VAL A 144 -15.01 -7.21 4.24
C VAL A 144 -14.11 -7.96 3.24
N ARG A 145 -12.98 -8.47 3.73
CA ARG A 145 -12.13 -9.47 3.07
C ARG A 145 -11.72 -10.50 4.11
N HIS A 146 -11.12 -11.61 3.70
CA HIS A 146 -10.40 -12.48 4.62
C HIS A 146 -8.87 -12.32 4.44
N ALA A 147 -8.09 -12.76 5.42
CA ALA A 147 -6.64 -12.53 5.47
C ALA A 147 -5.90 -13.19 4.30
N ALA A 148 -6.30 -14.40 3.89
CA ALA A 148 -5.76 -15.02 2.67
C ALA A 148 -6.00 -14.19 1.40
N TYR A 149 -7.19 -13.59 1.24
CA TYR A 149 -7.49 -12.68 0.14
C TYR A 149 -6.60 -11.43 0.20
N GLN A 150 -6.46 -10.83 1.38
CA GLN A 150 -5.60 -9.67 1.62
C GLN A 150 -4.12 -9.96 1.28
N ARG A 151 -3.62 -11.15 1.61
CA ARG A 151 -2.25 -11.59 1.25
C ARG A 151 -2.09 -11.73 -0.27
N SER A 152 -3.05 -12.33 -0.96
CA SER A 152 -3.04 -12.44 -2.42
C SER A 152 -3.04 -11.07 -3.10
N LEU A 153 -3.81 -10.12 -2.57
CA LEU A 153 -3.75 -8.72 -3.00
C LEU A 153 -2.39 -8.07 -2.72
N ALA A 154 -1.78 -8.36 -1.57
CA ALA A 154 -0.49 -7.78 -1.18
C ALA A 154 0.68 -8.16 -2.09
N LEU A 155 0.57 -9.29 -2.80
CA LEU A 155 1.53 -9.66 -3.84
C LEU A 155 1.50 -8.70 -5.04
N ARG A 156 0.35 -8.09 -5.31
CA ARG A 156 0.15 -7.13 -6.41
C ARG A 156 0.20 -5.67 -5.95
N ASN A 157 -0.16 -5.43 -4.69
CA ASN A 157 -0.23 -4.10 -4.07
C ASN A 157 0.48 -4.10 -2.70
N PRO A 158 1.75 -3.66 -2.62
CA PRO A 158 2.51 -3.64 -1.37
C PRO A 158 1.83 -2.89 -0.21
N LYS A 159 0.91 -1.96 -0.49
CA LYS A 159 0.15 -1.24 0.54
C LYS A 159 -0.81 -2.10 1.34
N ALA A 160 -1.19 -3.27 0.81
CA ALA A 160 -2.06 -4.20 1.53
C ALA A 160 -1.36 -4.86 2.74
N ARG A 161 -0.04 -4.67 2.91
CA ARG A 161 0.70 -5.06 4.11
C ARG A 161 0.51 -4.01 5.20
N THR A 162 -0.36 -4.31 6.15
CA THR A 162 -0.61 -3.49 7.36
C THR A 162 -0.61 -4.39 8.59
N ARG A 163 -0.22 -3.84 9.75
CA ARG A 163 -0.32 -4.53 11.05
C ARG A 163 -1.77 -4.70 11.50
N VAL A 164 -2.64 -3.78 11.07
CA VAL A 164 -4.07 -3.78 11.38
C VAL A 164 -4.84 -3.89 10.07
N PRO A 165 -5.15 -5.12 9.61
CA PRO A 165 -5.84 -5.35 8.34
C PRO A 165 -7.35 -5.15 8.53
N THR A 166 -7.80 -3.90 8.64
CA THR A 166 -9.18 -3.51 8.98
C THR A 166 -10.25 -4.13 8.07
N HIS A 167 -10.02 -4.29 6.77
CA HIS A 167 -10.92 -5.05 5.90
C HIS A 167 -11.01 -6.54 6.27
N ALA A 168 -9.88 -7.15 6.66
CA ALA A 168 -9.84 -8.53 7.14
C ALA A 168 -10.45 -8.70 8.53
N MET A 169 -10.69 -7.60 9.24
CA MET A 169 -11.43 -7.55 10.50
C MET A 169 -12.92 -7.22 10.29
N GLY A 170 -13.36 -6.95 9.05
CA GLY A 170 -14.71 -6.48 8.76
C GLY A 170 -15.03 -5.08 9.29
N LEU A 171 -13.99 -4.26 9.52
CA LEU A 171 -14.06 -2.94 10.18
C LEU A 171 -13.81 -1.75 9.23
N ALA A 172 -13.73 -1.97 7.91
CA ALA A 172 -13.44 -0.90 6.97
C ALA A 172 -14.30 -0.93 5.71
N VAL A 173 -14.43 0.25 5.10
CA VAL A 173 -15.00 0.46 3.77
C VAL A 173 -14.04 1.30 2.91
N ASP A 174 -13.87 0.90 1.65
CA ASP A 174 -13.19 1.72 0.64
C ASP A 174 -14.22 2.36 -0.28
N MET A 175 -14.24 3.69 -0.33
CA MET A 175 -15.11 4.47 -1.21
C MET A 175 -14.30 5.12 -2.32
N SER A 176 -14.54 4.74 -3.57
CA SER A 176 -13.85 5.27 -4.74
C SER A 176 -14.37 6.65 -5.12
N VAL A 177 -13.43 7.55 -5.44
CA VAL A 177 -13.74 8.85 -6.03
C VAL A 177 -13.41 8.92 -7.52
N LEU A 178 -12.86 7.85 -8.10
CA LEU A 178 -12.36 7.83 -9.48
C LEU A 178 -13.42 8.25 -10.50
N HIS A 179 -14.64 7.72 -10.34
CA HIS A 179 -15.77 7.98 -11.25
C HIS A 179 -16.72 9.06 -10.75
N LEU A 180 -16.44 9.67 -9.60
CA LEU A 180 -17.28 10.74 -9.06
C LEU A 180 -16.94 12.06 -9.73
N PRO A 181 -17.94 12.92 -10.01
CA PRO A 181 -17.68 14.33 -10.30
C PRO A 181 -16.82 14.94 -9.19
N VAL A 182 -15.85 15.79 -9.55
CA VAL A 182 -14.92 16.40 -8.56
C VAL A 182 -15.66 17.13 -7.44
N GLY A 183 -16.79 17.77 -7.74
CA GLY A 183 -17.64 18.42 -6.73
C GLY A 183 -18.20 17.44 -5.69
N GLN A 184 -18.66 16.27 -6.14
CA GLN A 184 -19.15 15.22 -5.25
C GLN A 184 -18.01 14.58 -4.44
N ALA A 185 -16.84 14.36 -5.05
CA ALA A 185 -15.66 13.89 -4.34
C ALA A 185 -15.23 14.87 -3.23
N ARG A 186 -15.30 16.19 -3.48
CA ARG A 186 -15.06 17.21 -2.44
C ARG A 186 -16.12 17.19 -1.34
N ALA A 187 -17.40 17.01 -1.70
CA ALA A 187 -18.47 16.89 -0.71
C ALA A 187 -18.25 15.68 0.21
N LEU A 188 -17.87 14.53 -0.36
CA LEU A 188 -17.48 13.35 0.42
C LEU A 188 -16.29 13.65 1.35
N GLY A 189 -15.22 14.25 0.83
CA GLY A 189 -14.06 14.64 1.64
C GLY A 189 -14.44 15.57 2.81
N LYS A 190 -15.35 16.52 2.58
CA LYS A 190 -15.87 17.42 3.62
C LYS A 190 -16.67 16.65 4.69
N VAL A 191 -17.61 15.79 4.29
CA VAL A 191 -18.39 14.95 5.21
C VAL A 191 -17.47 14.11 6.08
N LEU A 192 -16.49 13.42 5.48
CA LEU A 192 -15.53 12.60 6.22
C LEU A 192 -14.68 13.43 7.18
N HIS A 193 -14.24 14.62 6.77
CA HIS A 193 -13.49 15.52 7.64
C HIS A 193 -14.31 15.99 8.85
N GLU A 194 -15.57 16.39 8.64
CA GLU A 194 -16.45 16.84 9.71
C GLU A 194 -16.82 15.72 10.69
N MET A 195 -17.12 14.52 10.18
CA MET A 195 -17.37 13.34 11.02
C MET A 195 -16.11 12.98 11.82
N ALA A 196 -14.94 12.95 11.18
CA ALA A 196 -13.69 12.69 11.87
C ALA A 196 -13.37 13.73 12.95
N ALA A 197 -13.64 15.01 12.69
CA ALA A 197 -13.45 16.10 13.65
C ALA A 197 -14.34 15.97 14.91
N ARG A 198 -15.50 15.31 14.80
CA ARG A 198 -16.35 14.95 15.94
C ARG A 198 -15.94 13.65 16.63
N GLY A 199 -14.92 12.95 16.13
CA GLY A 199 -14.54 11.63 16.62
C GLY A 199 -15.51 10.53 16.20
N ASP A 200 -16.29 10.75 15.13
CA ASP A 200 -17.24 9.76 14.60
C ASP A 200 -16.54 8.60 13.88
N LEU A 201 -15.45 8.89 13.17
CA LEU A 201 -14.72 7.94 12.33
C LEU A 201 -13.25 8.31 12.15
N HIS A 202 -12.50 7.43 11.50
CA HIS A 202 -11.16 7.66 11.00
C HIS A 202 -11.12 7.38 9.50
N TYR A 203 -10.34 8.15 8.74
CA TYR A 203 -10.18 7.89 7.32
C TYR A 203 -8.76 8.14 6.82
N VAL A 204 -8.40 7.44 5.74
CA VAL A 204 -7.14 7.58 5.01
C VAL A 204 -7.46 7.86 3.53
N ALA A 205 -6.98 8.98 3.02
CA ALA A 205 -7.10 9.35 1.61
C ALA A 205 -5.98 8.68 0.78
N GLU A 206 -6.34 7.62 0.07
CA GLU A 206 -5.41 6.79 -0.71
C GLU A 206 -5.13 7.38 -2.09
N GLN A 207 -4.20 8.35 -2.17
CA GLN A 207 -3.92 9.11 -3.41
C GLN A 207 -3.69 8.24 -4.68
N ARG A 208 -3.11 7.05 -4.54
CA ARG A 208 -2.83 6.17 -5.70
C ARG A 208 -4.06 5.44 -6.22
N GLN A 209 -4.92 4.99 -5.31
CA GLN A 209 -6.14 4.24 -5.65
C GLN A 209 -7.34 5.17 -5.83
N LEU A 210 -7.22 6.43 -5.42
CA LEU A 210 -8.32 7.40 -5.41
C LEU A 210 -9.53 6.84 -4.66
N VAL A 211 -9.26 6.35 -3.45
CA VAL A 211 -10.28 5.88 -2.50
C VAL A 211 -10.10 6.59 -1.16
N PHE A 212 -11.19 6.73 -0.41
CA PHE A 212 -11.14 6.95 1.02
C PHE A 212 -11.31 5.59 1.71
N HIS A 213 -10.31 5.19 2.48
CA HIS A 213 -10.40 4.04 3.38
C HIS A 213 -10.94 4.54 4.72
N VAL A 214 -12.10 4.05 5.16
CA VAL A 214 -12.83 4.59 6.32
C VAL A 214 -13.13 3.50 7.33
N VAL A 215 -12.92 3.82 8.60
CA VAL A 215 -13.06 2.93 9.76
C VAL A 215 -13.86 3.67 10.84
N PRO A 216 -14.85 3.05 11.50
CA PRO A 216 -15.54 3.71 12.61
C PRO A 216 -14.56 4.04 13.73
N ALA A 217 -14.80 5.11 14.49
CA ALA A 217 -14.02 5.35 15.69
C ALA A 217 -14.44 4.32 16.76
N ALA A 218 -13.49 3.82 17.56
CA ALA A 218 -13.78 2.80 18.58
C ALA A 218 -14.92 3.23 19.53
N ALA A 219 -14.92 4.49 19.94
CA ALA A 219 -15.95 5.08 20.81
C ALA A 219 -17.35 5.20 20.17
N ARG A 220 -17.48 4.96 18.86
CA ARG A 220 -18.75 5.12 18.11
C ARG A 220 -19.25 3.82 17.50
N ARG A 221 -18.59 2.70 17.77
CA ARG A 221 -18.98 1.37 17.28
C ARG A 221 -20.38 0.97 17.71
N GLU A 222 -20.70 1.11 19.00
CA GLU A 222 -22.01 0.75 19.54
C GLU A 222 -23.12 1.57 18.88
N HIS A 223 -22.93 2.88 18.79
CA HIS A 223 -23.87 3.77 18.11
C HIS A 223 -24.16 3.32 16.66
N TYR A 224 -23.12 3.05 15.86
CA TYR A 224 -23.33 2.61 14.49
C TYR A 224 -23.91 1.19 14.39
N ARG A 225 -23.59 0.32 15.34
CA ARG A 225 -24.16 -1.02 15.42
C ARG A 225 -25.67 -0.95 15.67
N ASP A 226 -26.10 -0.22 16.68
CA ASP A 226 -27.50 0.00 16.99
C ASP A 226 -28.22 0.62 15.80
N PHE A 227 -27.55 1.60 15.18
CA PHE A 227 -28.06 2.27 14.00
C PHE A 227 -28.29 1.29 12.84
N ALA A 228 -27.34 0.40 12.53
CA ALA A 228 -27.50 -0.64 11.50
C ALA A 228 -28.63 -1.64 11.84
N HIS A 229 -28.75 -2.06 13.10
CA HIS A 229 -29.81 -2.97 13.53
C HIS A 229 -31.20 -2.34 13.47
N SER A 230 -31.32 -1.05 13.79
CA SER A 230 -32.59 -0.32 13.70
C SER A 230 -33.11 -0.25 12.26
N LEU A 231 -32.21 -0.16 11.29
CA LEU A 231 -32.57 -0.22 9.87
C LEU A 231 -33.00 -1.63 9.45
N ALA A 232 -32.30 -2.65 9.94
CA ALA A 232 -32.63 -4.05 9.63
C ALA A 232 -33.98 -4.49 10.22
N SER A 233 -34.40 -3.93 11.35
CA SER A 233 -35.69 -4.23 11.98
C SER A 233 -36.87 -3.46 11.36
N THR A 234 -36.60 -2.38 10.63
CA THR A 234 -37.66 -1.60 9.98
C THR A 234 -38.02 -2.28 8.66
N SER A 235 -39.12 -3.04 8.64
CA SER A 235 -39.57 -3.83 7.47
C SER A 235 -39.96 -2.99 6.24
N SER A 236 -40.00 -1.66 6.38
CA SER A 236 -40.30 -0.71 5.32
C SER A 236 -39.42 0.53 5.49
N LEU A 237 -38.51 0.78 4.54
CA LEU A 237 -37.75 2.04 4.50
C LEU A 237 -38.66 3.28 4.44
N ALA A 238 -39.92 3.12 4.03
CA ALA A 238 -40.91 4.21 4.02
C ALA A 238 -41.37 4.62 5.43
N ASP A 239 -41.17 3.78 6.44
CA ASP A 239 -41.54 4.05 7.84
C ASP A 239 -40.41 4.69 8.66
N LEU A 240 -39.22 4.84 8.05
CA LEU A 240 -38.15 5.62 8.64
C LEU A 240 -38.59 7.09 8.65
N ARG A 241 -38.97 7.60 9.83
CA ARG A 241 -39.18 9.03 10.13
C ARG A 241 -38.14 9.90 9.41
N PRO A 242 -38.42 11.18 9.12
CA PRO A 242 -37.43 12.06 8.49
C PRO A 242 -36.12 12.00 9.27
N TRP A 243 -35.18 11.34 8.62
CA TRP A 243 -33.86 10.94 9.07
C TRP A 243 -33.04 11.98 9.85
N PRO A 244 -33.14 13.30 9.58
CA PRO A 244 -32.43 14.32 10.35
C PRO A 244 -32.68 14.26 11.87
N ALA A 245 -33.83 13.77 12.32
CA ALA A 245 -34.18 13.70 13.74
C ALA A 245 -33.39 12.63 14.52
N LEU A 246 -33.05 11.49 13.90
CA LEU A 246 -32.26 10.43 14.53
C LEU A 246 -30.78 10.81 14.65
N LEU A 247 -30.23 11.47 13.62
CA LEU A 247 -28.87 12.01 13.65
C LEU A 247 -28.72 13.17 14.65
N ALA A 248 -29.77 13.97 14.86
CA ALA A 248 -29.80 15.02 15.87
C ALA A 248 -29.92 14.48 17.30
N ALA A 249 -30.42 13.25 17.48
CA ALA A 249 -30.54 12.59 18.77
C ALA A 249 -29.30 11.79 19.18
N ALA A 250 -28.27 11.72 18.32
CA ALA A 250 -27.00 11.10 18.69
C ALA A 250 -26.40 11.85 19.91
N PRO A 251 -25.86 11.12 20.91
CA PRO A 251 -25.21 11.76 22.05
C PRO A 251 -24.11 12.70 21.53
N PRO A 252 -23.95 13.90 22.14
CA PRO A 252 -22.86 14.79 21.78
C PRO A 252 -21.55 14.01 21.89
N PRO A 253 -20.58 14.24 20.99
CA PRO A 253 -19.31 13.53 21.06
C PRO A 253 -18.71 13.68 22.46
N PRO A 254 -18.06 12.64 23.01
CA PRO A 254 -17.40 12.76 24.30
C PRO A 254 -16.48 13.97 24.23
N SER A 255 -16.60 14.89 25.20
CA SER A 255 -15.76 16.08 25.25
C SER A 255 -14.30 15.62 25.45
N TRP A 256 -13.47 15.73 24.41
CA TRP A 256 -12.04 15.39 24.43
C TRP A 256 -11.20 16.41 25.23
N SER A 257 -11.73 16.91 26.35
CA SER A 257 -11.12 17.97 27.17
C SER A 257 -9.88 17.51 27.95
N THR A 258 -9.45 16.25 27.84
CA THR A 258 -8.33 15.69 28.64
C THR A 258 -7.28 14.96 27.81
N VAL A 259 -7.13 15.25 26.51
CA VAL A 259 -5.83 15.01 25.87
C VAL A 259 -4.87 16.09 26.39
N PRO A 260 -3.74 15.75 27.05
CA PRO A 260 -2.77 16.75 27.47
C PRO A 260 -2.36 17.57 26.24
N ARG A 261 -2.57 18.89 26.29
CA ARG A 261 -2.02 19.79 25.28
C ARG A 261 -0.50 19.58 25.28
N VAL A 262 0.04 19.07 24.18
CA VAL A 262 1.48 19.16 23.91
C VAL A 262 1.80 20.67 23.88
N PRO A 263 2.65 21.18 24.78
CA PRO A 263 2.95 22.60 24.82
C PRO A 263 3.60 23.05 23.51
N PRO A 264 3.26 24.24 22.99
CA PRO A 264 3.88 24.74 21.79
C PRO A 264 5.33 25.16 22.09
N ALA A 265 6.24 24.76 21.21
CA ALA A 265 7.65 25.14 21.15
C ALA A 265 8.59 24.55 22.22
N VAL A 266 9.09 23.33 21.96
CA VAL A 266 10.48 23.01 22.29
C VAL A 266 11.32 23.37 21.06
N ARG A 267 12.20 24.38 21.20
CA ARG A 267 13.29 24.64 20.25
C ARG A 267 14.14 23.39 20.16
N TRP A 268 14.32 22.87 18.95
CA TRP A 268 15.26 21.79 18.67
C TRP A 268 16.67 22.38 18.65
N GLU A 269 17.36 22.35 19.79
CA GLU A 269 18.81 22.47 19.81
C GLU A 269 19.44 21.12 19.49
N HIS A 270 20.36 21.13 18.54
CA HIS A 270 21.09 19.95 18.08
C HIS A 270 22.01 19.46 19.21
N GLY A 271 21.61 18.39 19.90
CA GLY A 271 22.54 17.64 20.74
C GLY A 271 21.95 17.09 22.04
N ALA A 272 21.08 16.09 21.97
CA ALA A 272 20.82 15.18 23.09
C ALA A 272 20.11 13.93 22.56
N LEU A 273 20.88 12.93 22.15
CA LEU A 273 20.37 11.62 21.72
C LEU A 273 21.15 10.56 22.48
N LEU A 274 20.95 10.49 23.79
CA LEU A 274 21.39 9.42 24.69
C LEU A 274 20.86 9.72 26.09
N GLN A 275 19.59 9.41 26.34
CA GLN A 275 19.05 9.03 27.65
C GLN A 275 17.52 9.06 27.53
N LEU A 276 16.93 7.87 27.65
CA LEU A 276 15.57 7.51 28.09
C LEU A 276 15.08 6.30 27.29
N MET A 277 15.60 5.12 27.66
CA MET A 277 14.88 3.86 27.55
C MET A 277 14.97 3.17 28.91
N PRO A 278 13.85 2.87 29.59
CA PRO A 278 13.87 1.89 30.66
C PRO A 278 13.66 0.48 30.09
N ASN A 279 14.55 -0.42 30.50
CA ASN A 279 14.46 -1.88 30.54
C ASN A 279 13.67 -2.60 29.44
N VAL A 280 14.40 -3.06 28.42
CA VAL A 280 14.08 -4.31 27.73
C VAL A 280 15.33 -5.19 27.81
N ASP A 281 15.15 -6.38 28.37
CA ASP A 281 16.18 -7.40 28.53
C ASP A 281 16.68 -7.86 27.16
N THR A 282 17.94 -7.53 26.82
CA THR A 282 18.58 -7.92 25.56
C THR A 282 19.69 -8.92 25.84
N ARG A 283 19.37 -10.20 25.80
CA ARG A 283 20.30 -11.24 25.37
C ARG A 283 19.71 -11.89 24.12
N GLU A 284 20.54 -11.91 23.09
CA GLU A 284 20.32 -12.46 21.74
C GLU A 284 19.71 -11.50 20.69
N GLN A 285 20.46 -11.33 19.59
CA GLN A 285 20.06 -10.74 18.29
C GLN A 285 20.43 -9.29 17.89
N THR A 286 21.44 -8.64 18.48
CA THR A 286 21.83 -7.26 18.05
C THR A 286 23.01 -7.08 17.07
N PRO A 287 23.94 -8.01 16.78
CA PRO A 287 25.08 -7.66 15.91
C PRO A 287 24.78 -7.71 14.40
N ALA A 288 23.73 -8.40 13.93
CA ALA A 288 23.47 -8.57 12.49
C ALA A 288 22.89 -7.30 11.81
N TYR A 289 22.07 -6.53 12.53
CA TYR A 289 21.38 -5.37 11.94
C TYR A 289 22.26 -4.13 11.79
N ALA A 290 23.23 -3.92 12.69
CA ALA A 290 24.16 -2.80 12.62
C ALA A 290 25.17 -2.96 11.45
N VAL A 291 25.60 -4.20 11.17
CA VAL A 291 26.54 -4.50 10.08
C VAL A 291 25.89 -4.28 8.71
N GLY A 292 24.60 -4.63 8.55
CA GLY A 292 23.86 -4.43 7.29
C GLY A 292 23.71 -2.96 6.87
N TYR A 293 23.47 -2.05 7.81
CA TYR A 293 23.36 -0.61 7.53
C TYR A 293 24.70 0.03 7.14
N VAL A 294 25.80 -0.35 7.82
CA VAL A 294 27.14 0.16 7.52
C VAL A 294 27.63 -0.32 6.15
N LEU A 295 27.38 -1.59 5.79
CA LEU A 295 27.76 -2.15 4.49
C LEU A 295 26.95 -1.56 3.32
N SER A 296 25.67 -1.23 3.56
CA SER A 296 24.80 -0.58 2.56
C SER A 296 25.25 0.86 2.25
N GLY A 297 25.62 1.62 3.29
CA GLY A 297 26.18 2.97 3.16
C GLY A 297 27.53 2.99 2.44
N ALA A 298 28.43 2.05 2.77
CA ALA A 298 29.74 1.94 2.11
C ALA A 298 29.60 1.57 0.62
N SER A 299 28.65 0.69 0.29
CA SER A 299 28.37 0.29 -1.10
C SER A 299 27.82 1.44 -1.95
N ALA A 300 26.93 2.26 -1.38
CA ALA A 300 26.41 3.46 -2.05
C ALA A 300 27.51 4.50 -2.31
N LEU A 301 28.43 4.69 -1.35
CA LEU A 301 29.57 5.60 -1.50
C LEU A 301 30.57 5.13 -2.55
N LEU A 302 30.85 3.82 -2.62
CA LEU A 302 31.74 3.24 -3.64
C LEU A 302 31.12 3.32 -5.04
N ALA A 303 29.82 3.06 -5.18
CA ALA A 303 29.08 3.22 -6.43
C ALA A 303 29.09 4.69 -6.90
N GLY A 304 28.89 5.64 -5.98
CA GLY A 304 28.99 7.07 -6.27
C GLY A 304 30.38 7.50 -6.75
N ARG A 305 31.45 6.98 -6.11
CA ARG A 305 32.84 7.26 -6.51
C ARG A 305 33.20 6.65 -7.88
N ALA A 306 32.76 5.42 -8.14
CA ALA A 306 32.97 4.77 -9.44
C ALA A 306 32.26 5.54 -10.57
N TRP A 307 31.01 5.95 -10.35
CA TRP A 307 30.25 6.77 -11.29
C TRP A 307 30.92 8.12 -11.57
N TRP A 308 31.40 8.81 -10.53
CA TRP A 308 32.09 10.09 -10.69
C TRP A 308 33.38 9.95 -11.52
N ARG A 309 34.17 8.89 -11.28
CA ARG A 309 35.37 8.59 -12.09
C ARG A 309 35.02 8.29 -13.54
N PHE A 310 33.96 7.52 -13.78
CA PHE A 310 33.46 7.23 -15.12
C PHE A 310 33.03 8.52 -15.85
N ARG A 311 32.21 9.36 -15.21
CA ARG A 311 31.76 10.66 -15.76
C ARG A 311 32.93 11.58 -16.08
N ARG A 312 33.95 11.62 -15.23
CA ARG A 312 35.16 12.43 -15.45
C ARG A 312 35.97 11.94 -16.66
N ARG A 313 36.10 10.62 -16.84
CA ARG A 313 36.74 10.02 -18.04
C ARG A 313 35.92 10.28 -19.30
N LEU A 314 34.60 10.17 -19.22
CA LEU A 314 33.68 10.42 -20.34
C LEU A 314 33.76 11.89 -20.81
N ARG A 315 33.74 12.84 -19.86
CA ARG A 315 33.84 14.29 -20.15
C ARG A 315 35.18 14.70 -20.76
N ARG A 316 36.27 13.99 -20.42
CA ARG A 316 37.59 14.21 -21.04
C ARG A 316 37.65 13.71 -22.49
N ARG A 317 36.90 12.65 -22.83
CA ARG A 317 36.89 12.05 -24.17
C ARG A 317 35.88 12.70 -25.11
N LEU A 318 34.75 13.18 -24.60
CA LEU A 318 33.61 13.61 -25.43
C LEU A 318 33.27 15.11 -25.32
N GLY A 319 34.07 15.89 -24.59
CA GLY A 319 33.76 17.30 -24.34
C GLY A 319 32.58 17.53 -23.38
N PRO A 320 32.11 18.78 -23.21
CA PRO A 320 31.09 19.12 -22.23
C PRO A 320 29.69 18.64 -22.67
N ILE A 321 29.33 17.41 -22.29
CA ILE A 321 27.96 16.89 -22.43
C ILE A 321 27.17 17.15 -21.14
N ARG A 322 25.98 17.78 -21.25
CA ARG A 322 25.02 17.92 -20.13
C ARG A 322 24.25 16.60 -19.95
N LEU A 323 24.65 15.80 -18.96
CA LEU A 323 23.88 14.66 -18.48
C LEU A 323 23.10 15.06 -17.22
N SER A 324 21.78 15.13 -17.31
CA SER A 324 20.88 15.27 -16.16
C SER A 324 20.52 13.89 -15.60
N TRP A 325 20.65 13.72 -14.29
CA TRP A 325 20.27 12.49 -13.60
C TRP A 325 18.82 12.58 -13.11
N ARG A 326 18.03 11.53 -13.33
CA ARG A 326 16.77 11.27 -12.62
C ARG A 326 16.84 9.84 -12.06
N PRO A 327 16.57 9.60 -10.77
CA PRO A 327 16.62 8.26 -10.21
C PRO A 327 15.41 7.46 -10.69
N VAL A 328 15.63 6.40 -11.46
CA VAL A 328 14.68 5.31 -11.65
C VAL A 328 15.18 4.15 -10.79
N GLY A 329 14.44 3.84 -9.73
CA GLY A 329 14.88 2.97 -8.63
C GLY A 329 14.95 1.46 -8.91
N PHE A 330 15.25 1.02 -10.14
CA PHE A 330 15.19 -0.41 -10.49
C PHE A 330 16.44 -1.01 -11.15
N CYS A 331 17.56 -0.29 -11.25
CA CYS A 331 18.76 -0.82 -11.93
C CYS A 331 19.95 -1.13 -11.00
N VAL A 332 19.81 -1.07 -9.68
CA VAL A 332 20.98 -1.22 -8.78
C VAL A 332 21.40 -2.69 -8.61
N VAL A 333 20.46 -3.63 -8.58
CA VAL A 333 20.77 -5.05 -8.29
C VAL A 333 21.53 -5.74 -9.44
N PRO A 334 21.14 -5.62 -10.73
CA PRO A 334 21.89 -6.23 -11.82
C PRO A 334 23.29 -5.62 -11.98
N LEU A 335 23.44 -4.33 -11.66
CA LEU A 335 24.71 -3.62 -11.78
C LEU A 335 25.70 -4.01 -10.67
N VAL A 336 25.21 -4.26 -9.45
CA VAL A 336 26.03 -4.75 -8.33
C VAL A 336 26.49 -6.19 -8.58
N LEU A 337 25.61 -7.05 -9.12
CA LEU A 337 25.98 -8.42 -9.50
C LEU A 337 26.99 -8.46 -10.66
N ALA A 338 26.80 -7.63 -11.69
CA ALA A 338 27.73 -7.53 -12.81
C ALA A 338 29.09 -6.94 -12.39
N ALA A 339 29.10 -5.96 -11.47
CA ALA A 339 30.32 -5.37 -10.95
C ALA A 339 31.11 -6.32 -10.04
N ALA A 340 30.43 -7.09 -9.19
CA ALA A 340 31.06 -8.11 -8.34
C ALA A 340 31.68 -9.24 -9.18
N ALA A 341 30.99 -9.71 -10.22
CA ALA A 341 31.52 -10.72 -11.15
C ALA A 341 32.74 -10.20 -11.94
N SER A 342 32.74 -8.93 -12.34
CA SER A 342 33.82 -8.33 -13.14
C SER A 342 35.09 -8.07 -12.34
N VAL A 343 34.99 -7.76 -11.04
CA VAL A 343 36.16 -7.50 -10.18
C VAL A 343 36.92 -8.80 -9.86
N SER A 344 36.22 -9.92 -9.71
CA SER A 344 36.84 -11.22 -9.40
C SER A 344 37.53 -11.89 -10.59
N LEU A 345 37.11 -11.63 -11.83
CA LEU A 345 37.75 -12.20 -13.02
C LEU A 345 39.13 -11.58 -13.32
N THR A 346 39.47 -10.43 -12.71
CA THR A 346 40.72 -9.71 -12.97
C THR A 346 41.84 -9.97 -11.94
N ALA A 347 41.63 -10.78 -10.91
CA ALA A 347 42.65 -11.12 -9.90
C ALA A 347 42.90 -12.64 -9.85
N ARG A 348 44.15 -13.05 -10.12
CA ARG A 348 44.74 -14.42 -10.09
C ARG A 348 44.63 -15.12 -8.71
N PRO A 349 45.14 -16.36 -8.49
CA PRO A 349 45.52 -17.49 -9.37
C PRO A 349 44.69 -18.77 -9.11
N GLN A 350 44.93 -19.81 -9.90
CA GLN A 350 44.32 -21.14 -9.80
C GLN A 350 44.57 -21.81 -8.44
N GLY A 351 43.52 -22.35 -7.81
CA GLY A 351 43.64 -23.34 -6.74
C GLY A 351 42.96 -23.04 -5.40
N ALA A 352 42.34 -21.87 -5.20
CA ALA A 352 41.63 -21.57 -3.94
C ALA A 352 40.11 -21.72 -4.09
N ALA A 353 39.50 -22.57 -3.27
CA ALA A 353 38.05 -22.61 -3.11
C ALA A 353 37.57 -21.29 -2.47
N VAL A 354 36.81 -20.51 -3.24
CA VAL A 354 36.23 -19.24 -2.78
C VAL A 354 34.87 -19.54 -2.13
N ARG A 355 34.74 -19.29 -0.82
CA ARG A 355 33.42 -19.11 -0.20
C ARG A 355 32.94 -17.70 -0.52
N LEU A 356 32.00 -17.60 -1.45
CA LEU A 356 31.39 -16.35 -1.87
C LEU A 356 30.53 -15.74 -0.74
N PRO A 357 30.58 -14.42 -0.50
CA PRO A 357 29.61 -13.72 0.35
C PRO A 357 28.33 -13.45 -0.46
N VAL A 358 27.72 -14.51 -1.00
CA VAL A 358 26.50 -14.42 -1.81
C VAL A 358 25.26 -14.85 -0.99
N VAL A 359 25.48 -15.39 0.21
CA VAL A 359 24.44 -15.86 1.14
C VAL A 359 23.39 -14.78 1.47
N PRO A 360 23.72 -13.52 1.80
CA PRO A 360 22.68 -12.55 2.16
C PRO A 360 21.80 -12.11 0.98
N ALA A 361 22.35 -12.14 -0.23
CA ALA A 361 21.62 -11.81 -1.45
C ALA A 361 20.73 -12.97 -1.89
N ILE A 362 21.16 -14.21 -1.66
CA ILE A 362 20.38 -15.42 -1.90
C ILE A 362 19.24 -15.55 -0.89
N ASP A 363 19.47 -15.31 0.40
CA ASP A 363 18.42 -15.39 1.43
C ASP A 363 17.31 -14.35 1.18
N ALA A 364 17.68 -13.13 0.83
CA ALA A 364 16.74 -12.08 0.44
C ALA A 364 15.97 -12.43 -0.85
N TYR A 365 16.56 -13.24 -1.74
CA TYR A 365 15.95 -13.66 -3.00
C TYR A 365 15.06 -14.92 -2.84
N ALA A 366 15.48 -15.87 -1.99
CA ALA A 366 14.73 -17.07 -1.63
C ALA A 366 13.47 -16.73 -0.79
N MET A 367 13.50 -15.64 -0.03
CA MET A 367 12.31 -15.10 0.65
C MET A 367 11.22 -14.60 -0.33
N TYR A 368 11.55 -14.37 -1.60
CA TYR A 368 10.66 -13.73 -2.59
C TYR A 368 10.02 -14.71 -3.59
N MET A 369 10.49 -15.96 -3.68
CA MET A 369 10.04 -16.93 -4.68
C MET A 369 9.61 -18.21 -3.99
N ASP A 370 8.31 -18.50 -3.99
CA ASP A 370 7.78 -19.79 -3.54
C ASP A 370 7.62 -20.75 -4.75
N ARG A 371 8.14 -21.97 -4.58
CA ARG A 371 8.04 -23.20 -5.40
C ARG A 371 8.29 -23.19 -6.90
N THR A 372 8.66 -22.08 -7.54
CA THR A 372 8.98 -22.11 -8.98
C THR A 372 10.49 -22.30 -9.16
N PRO A 373 10.97 -23.46 -9.67
CA PRO A 373 12.40 -23.70 -9.86
C PRO A 373 12.97 -22.68 -10.85
N VAL A 374 14.04 -22.01 -10.46
CA VAL A 374 14.71 -21.01 -11.29
C VAL A 374 15.91 -21.68 -11.95
N GLU A 375 16.00 -21.52 -13.27
CA GLU A 375 17.14 -22.01 -14.04
C GLU A 375 18.23 -20.92 -14.08
N ILE A 376 19.34 -21.19 -13.40
CA ILE A 376 20.50 -20.30 -13.37
C ILE A 376 21.53 -20.86 -14.33
N SER A 377 21.87 -20.08 -15.36
CA SER A 377 22.90 -20.43 -16.33
C SER A 377 24.15 -19.61 -16.11
N PHE A 378 25.31 -20.28 -16.06
CA PHE A 378 26.62 -19.67 -16.02
C PHE A 378 27.40 -20.05 -17.27
N MET A 379 28.18 -19.09 -17.78
CA MET A 379 29.13 -19.35 -18.87
C MET A 379 30.53 -19.54 -18.29
N ALA A 380 31.15 -20.68 -18.54
CA ALA A 380 32.53 -20.98 -18.20
C ALA A 380 33.32 -21.18 -19.50
N GLY A 381 33.95 -20.11 -19.99
CA GLY A 381 34.53 -20.11 -21.33
C GLY A 381 33.44 -20.21 -22.42
N SER A 382 33.54 -21.20 -23.31
CA SER A 382 32.52 -21.48 -24.34
C SER A 382 31.40 -22.40 -23.87
N GLU A 383 31.49 -22.95 -22.66
CA GLU A 383 30.51 -23.91 -22.15
C GLU A 383 29.45 -23.22 -21.28
N ARG A 384 28.20 -23.66 -21.42
CA ARG A 384 27.06 -23.20 -20.63
C ARG A 384 26.73 -24.26 -19.59
N LEU A 385 26.94 -23.93 -18.32
CA LEU A 385 26.51 -24.73 -17.19
C LEU A 385 25.14 -24.23 -16.73
N VAL A 386 24.20 -25.15 -16.55
CA VAL A 386 22.82 -24.83 -16.18
C VAL A 386 22.47 -25.58 -14.90
N ALA A 387 22.11 -24.84 -13.86
CA ALA A 387 21.60 -25.40 -12.61
C ALA A 387 20.15 -24.98 -12.43
N ARG A 388 19.26 -25.94 -12.17
CA ARG A 388 17.91 -25.64 -11.71
C ARG A 388 17.90 -25.75 -10.20
N VAL A 389 17.45 -24.69 -9.54
CA VAL A 389 17.45 -24.63 -8.09
C VAL A 389 16.05 -24.31 -7.62
N SER A 390 15.49 -25.15 -6.75
CA SER A 390 14.24 -24.87 -6.08
C SER A 390 14.47 -24.02 -4.82
N GLY A 391 13.42 -23.39 -4.30
CA GLY A 391 13.52 -22.60 -3.06
C GLY A 391 13.92 -23.43 -1.84
N ASP A 392 13.68 -24.74 -1.87
CA ASP A 392 14.03 -25.67 -0.79
C ASP A 392 15.51 -26.11 -0.88
N ASP A 393 16.09 -26.15 -2.08
CA ASP A 393 17.52 -26.48 -2.28
C ASP A 393 18.47 -25.32 -1.98
N LEU A 394 17.93 -24.09 -1.85
CA LEU A 394 18.70 -22.88 -1.54
C LEU A 394 18.90 -22.65 -0.03
N ARG A 395 18.12 -23.33 0.82
CA ARG A 395 18.26 -23.31 2.29
C ARG A 395 19.20 -24.40 2.75
#